data_AF-A0A4R1MG71-F1
#
_entry.id   AF-A0A4R1MG71-F1
#
_cell.length_a   1.000
_cell.length_b   1.000
_cell.length_c   1.000
_cell.angle_alpha   90.00
_cell.angle_beta   90.00
_cell.angle_gamma   90.00
#
_symmetry.space_group_name_H-M   'P 1'
#
loop_
_entity.id
_entity.type
_entity.pdbx_description
1 polymer ?
#
loop_
_entity_poly.entity_id
_entity_poly.type
_entity_poly.pdbx_seq_one_letter_code
_entity_poly.pdbx_strand_id
1 'polypeptide(L)'
;MKDSLPIYRLEPQDTSVKRLAMLGRQIFGLHDEFRLSETRDGKVLRNAHHIVEIANASGAVWAADESQMWRPSVNAELPDDDDALSIAKDFLHREGLLPGLEAPFSYGKPVIGGTHFALRKDGKRQNRRLDVQVVYPVMVDKIPVVGGGSDLTVTLGHKGSVIGFNGGWRTVVAEFDAKMIAPDKVKEQFHGLMSQMKIESFDMSLAYYAAPSFTAQEFLYPVYVCRATAVFGKQRVPLRQVMLAATDFGPPLTFGEPQAKRPKSAKPATVSKEKVKTEAAGKLRRSFAAATVTRPWEAGTSWIGQSGGLAGSQANAQGFVDEWAAAGWHIDFNWGDANAWESDWRRNDDTWVDNADFVFYTGHANMNGWVLSKPDDGFLDFAEVGAGPQAPGDLWGQSDLEWATIAACGPLQDDLLASGGGDVLARWDGAFDGMHILMGYGAITFDNTDEGRKLAQYAKGGSTIIDSWFRTAREIQPATNGAAAPDGPNVWVGAMWVGKDGVDPVNDHAWDYGSVANDPTSPTWLAAMWTTC
;
A
#
# COMPACT_ATOMS: atom_id res chain seq x y z
N MET A 1 -27.69 -0.51 -25.37
CA MET A 1 -27.06 -0.86 -24.08
C MET A 1 -28.18 -1.16 -23.10
N LYS A 2 -27.99 -1.99 -22.07
CA LYS A 2 -29.00 -2.11 -21.01
C LYS A 2 -29.13 -0.74 -20.33
N ASP A 3 -30.36 -0.31 -20.05
CA ASP A 3 -30.62 0.96 -19.35
C ASP A 3 -30.44 0.84 -17.82
N SER A 4 -30.24 -0.39 -17.33
CA SER A 4 -30.02 -0.74 -15.94
C SER A 4 -28.90 -1.78 -15.77
N LEU A 5 -28.35 -1.84 -14.57
CA LEU A 5 -27.43 -2.87 -14.11
C LEU A 5 -27.89 -3.41 -12.76
N PRO A 6 -27.69 -4.71 -12.47
CA PRO A 6 -28.09 -5.30 -11.21
C PRO A 6 -27.20 -4.81 -10.06
N ILE A 7 -27.81 -4.67 -8.89
CA ILE A 7 -27.21 -4.41 -7.60
C ILE A 7 -27.48 -5.62 -6.72
N TYR A 8 -26.47 -6.10 -6.00
CA TYR A 8 -26.60 -7.29 -5.17
C TYR A 8 -26.48 -6.92 -3.70
N ARG A 9 -27.47 -7.31 -2.89
CA ARG A 9 -27.39 -7.19 -1.43
C ARG A 9 -26.52 -8.29 -0.87
N LEU A 10 -25.59 -7.90 -0.01
CA LEU A 10 -24.56 -8.75 0.58
C LEU A 10 -24.83 -8.99 2.06
N GLU A 11 -24.50 -10.19 2.52
CA GLU A 11 -24.38 -10.54 3.94
C GLU A 11 -22.96 -11.01 4.28
N PRO A 12 -22.43 -10.65 5.46
CA PRO A 12 -21.16 -11.15 5.91
C PRO A 12 -21.23 -12.65 6.19
N GLN A 13 -20.10 -13.34 6.04
CA GLN A 13 -19.97 -14.73 6.46
C GLN A 13 -19.94 -14.83 8.00
N ASP A 14 -20.11 -16.05 8.53
CA ASP A 14 -20.03 -16.32 9.97
C ASP A 14 -18.70 -15.78 10.56
N THR A 15 -18.77 -14.98 11.62
CA THR A 15 -17.59 -14.40 12.30
C THR A 15 -17.35 -15.02 13.67
N SER A 16 -17.94 -16.19 13.92
CA SER A 16 -17.82 -16.90 15.20
C SER A 16 -16.41 -17.44 15.45
N VAL A 17 -16.06 -17.53 16.73
CA VAL A 17 -14.83 -18.20 17.19
C VAL A 17 -14.80 -19.66 16.74
N LYS A 18 -15.97 -20.31 16.64
CA LYS A 18 -16.08 -21.70 16.15
C LYS A 18 -15.59 -21.81 14.72
N ARG A 19 -15.96 -20.88 13.85
CA ARG A 19 -15.46 -20.84 12.47
C ARG A 19 -13.98 -20.50 12.42
N LEU A 20 -13.51 -19.55 13.23
CA LEU A 20 -12.09 -19.21 13.32
C LEU A 20 -11.22 -20.44 13.65
N ALA A 21 -11.62 -21.23 14.66
CA ALA A 21 -10.93 -22.47 15.00
C ALA A 21 -11.05 -23.56 13.92
N MET A 22 -12.14 -23.57 13.14
CA MET A 22 -12.28 -24.45 11.98
C MET A 22 -11.29 -24.09 10.87
N LEU A 23 -11.16 -22.80 10.55
CA LEU A 23 -10.21 -22.30 9.56
C LEU A 23 -8.76 -22.58 9.97
N GLY A 24 -8.42 -22.40 11.25
CA GLY A 24 -7.10 -22.79 11.78
C GLY A 24 -6.76 -24.26 11.52
N ARG A 25 -7.74 -25.16 11.67
CA ARG A 25 -7.58 -26.59 11.34
C ARG A 25 -7.46 -26.84 9.84
N GLN A 26 -8.31 -26.23 9.04
CA GLN A 26 -8.34 -26.43 7.58
C GLN A 26 -7.08 -25.90 6.90
N ILE A 27 -6.61 -24.71 7.30
CA ILE A 27 -5.49 -24.03 6.62
C ILE A 27 -4.15 -24.56 7.12
N PHE A 28 -3.97 -24.72 8.44
CA PHE A 28 -2.67 -25.03 9.05
C PHE A 28 -2.68 -26.29 9.94
N GLY A 29 -3.79 -27.03 10.03
CA GLY A 29 -3.86 -28.23 10.87
C GLY A 29 -3.80 -27.95 12.38
N LEU A 30 -4.26 -26.78 12.85
CA LEU A 30 -4.15 -26.37 14.25
C LEU A 30 -5.22 -27.03 15.13
N HIS A 31 -4.86 -27.98 15.99
CA HIS A 31 -5.85 -28.73 16.79
C HIS A 31 -6.18 -28.11 18.16
N ASP A 32 -5.21 -27.94 19.07
CA ASP A 32 -5.55 -27.67 20.48
C ASP A 32 -4.71 -26.56 21.18
N GLU A 33 -3.61 -26.09 20.59
CA GLU A 33 -2.69 -25.14 21.25
C GLU A 33 -2.69 -23.75 20.61
N PHE A 34 -3.82 -23.02 20.64
CA PHE A 34 -3.85 -21.66 20.11
C PHE A 34 -4.33 -20.63 21.13
N ARG A 35 -3.90 -19.39 20.92
CA ARG A 35 -4.39 -18.21 21.65
C ARG A 35 -5.42 -17.50 20.80
N LEU A 36 -6.50 -17.06 21.44
CA LEU A 36 -7.50 -16.21 20.83
C LEU A 36 -7.33 -14.79 21.33
N SER A 37 -7.48 -13.83 20.41
CA SER A 37 -7.52 -12.41 20.71
C SER A 37 -8.48 -11.70 19.76
N GLU A 38 -8.81 -10.46 20.07
CA GLU A 38 -9.60 -9.59 19.19
C GLU A 38 -8.77 -8.37 18.81
N THR A 39 -8.92 -7.93 17.57
CA THR A 39 -8.44 -6.64 17.08
C THR A 39 -9.65 -5.73 16.90
N ARG A 40 -9.41 -4.47 16.51
CA ARG A 40 -10.49 -3.56 16.12
C ARG A 40 -11.34 -4.13 14.97
N ASP A 41 -10.71 -4.85 14.04
CA ASP A 41 -11.30 -5.24 12.77
C ASP A 41 -11.63 -6.74 12.68
N GLY A 42 -11.19 -7.56 13.63
CA GLY A 42 -11.33 -9.01 13.52
C GLY A 42 -11.10 -9.80 14.80
N LYS A 43 -11.23 -11.12 14.68
CA LYS A 43 -10.88 -12.10 15.71
C LYS A 43 -9.70 -12.91 15.22
N VAL A 44 -8.71 -13.09 16.07
CA VAL A 44 -7.42 -13.68 15.72
C VAL A 44 -7.19 -14.95 16.52
N LEU A 45 -6.69 -15.97 15.82
CA LEU A 45 -6.16 -17.20 16.37
C LEU A 45 -4.67 -17.24 16.04
N ARG A 46 -3.83 -17.41 17.06
CA ARG A 46 -2.37 -17.55 16.90
C ARG A 46 -1.87 -18.86 17.52
N ASN A 47 -1.04 -19.60 16.79
CA ASN A 47 -0.27 -20.75 17.28
C ASN A 47 1.16 -20.63 16.76
N ALA A 48 2.12 -20.41 17.66
CA ALA A 48 3.51 -20.17 17.32
C ALA A 48 3.65 -19.09 16.22
N HIS A 49 4.01 -19.49 15.00
CA HIS A 49 4.21 -18.63 13.83
C HIS A 49 2.97 -18.53 12.93
N HIS A 50 1.92 -19.30 13.19
CA HIS A 50 0.69 -19.26 12.42
C HIS A 50 -0.28 -18.24 12.99
N ILE A 51 -0.82 -17.39 12.12
CA ILE A 51 -1.93 -16.49 12.38
C ILE A 51 -3.10 -16.86 11.47
N VAL A 52 -4.30 -16.88 12.03
CA VAL A 52 -5.56 -16.86 11.28
C VAL A 52 -6.43 -15.77 11.87
N GLU A 53 -6.96 -14.89 11.03
CA GLU A 53 -7.84 -13.80 11.42
C GLU A 53 -9.12 -13.85 10.58
N ILE A 54 -10.27 -13.68 11.23
CA ILE A 54 -11.54 -13.44 10.56
C ILE A 54 -11.93 -11.98 10.78
N ALA A 55 -12.17 -11.25 9.70
CA ALA A 55 -12.67 -9.89 9.76
C ALA A 55 -14.11 -9.85 10.29
N ASN A 56 -14.39 -8.97 11.25
CA ASN A 56 -15.71 -8.81 11.86
C ASN A 56 -16.76 -8.30 10.86
N ALA A 57 -16.34 -7.48 9.89
CA ALA A 57 -17.25 -6.80 8.97
C ALA A 57 -17.73 -7.66 7.79
N SER A 58 -16.94 -8.65 7.37
CA SER A 58 -17.23 -9.46 6.17
C SER A 58 -17.18 -10.97 6.42
N GLY A 59 -16.47 -11.41 7.46
CA GLY A 59 -16.11 -12.79 7.67
C GLY A 59 -15.02 -13.32 6.71
N ALA A 60 -14.38 -12.46 5.91
CA ALA A 60 -13.21 -12.85 5.12
C ALA A 60 -12.01 -13.16 6.02
N VAL A 61 -11.07 -13.92 5.47
CA VAL A 61 -9.98 -14.56 6.22
C VAL A 61 -8.64 -13.99 5.80
N TRP A 62 -7.79 -13.71 6.78
CA TRP A 62 -6.35 -13.56 6.60
C TRP A 62 -5.65 -14.70 7.34
N ALA A 63 -4.72 -15.39 6.68
CA ALA A 63 -3.92 -16.43 7.30
C ALA A 63 -2.49 -16.40 6.77
N ALA A 64 -1.52 -16.55 7.66
CA ALA A 64 -0.11 -16.57 7.32
C ALA A 64 0.70 -17.47 8.27
N ASP A 65 1.70 -18.14 7.72
CA ASP A 65 2.86 -18.64 8.46
C ASP A 65 3.92 -17.53 8.47
N GLU A 66 4.00 -16.79 9.57
CA GLU A 66 4.91 -15.65 9.78
C GLU A 66 6.39 -16.08 9.86
N SER A 67 6.69 -17.39 9.92
CA SER A 67 8.06 -17.91 9.83
C SER A 67 8.54 -18.09 8.38
N GLN A 68 7.63 -18.07 7.40
CA GLN A 68 7.92 -18.28 5.99
C GLN A 68 7.50 -17.10 5.12
N MET A 69 6.27 -16.61 5.29
CA MET A 69 5.72 -15.52 4.47
C MET A 69 6.58 -14.27 4.61
N TRP A 70 7.03 -13.75 3.47
CA TRP A 70 7.85 -12.53 3.38
C TRP A 70 9.14 -12.56 4.20
N ARG A 71 9.78 -13.74 4.30
CA ARG A 71 11.08 -13.89 4.97
C ARG A 71 12.21 -14.07 3.96
N PRO A 72 13.04 -13.03 3.72
CA PRO A 72 14.19 -13.15 2.83
C PRO A 72 15.24 -14.17 3.31
N SER A 73 15.26 -14.55 4.59
CA SER A 73 16.19 -15.60 5.04
C SER A 73 15.79 -17.01 4.55
N VAL A 74 14.54 -17.21 4.14
CA VAL A 74 14.03 -18.52 3.71
C VAL A 74 14.45 -18.79 2.26
N ASN A 75 15.04 -19.97 2.04
CA ASN A 75 15.38 -20.48 0.71
C ASN A 75 14.47 -21.66 0.38
N ALA A 76 13.40 -21.38 -0.35
CA ALA A 76 12.40 -22.37 -0.74
C ALA A 76 12.69 -22.95 -2.14
N GLU A 77 12.63 -24.27 -2.26
CA GLU A 77 12.33 -24.94 -3.53
C GLU A 77 10.85 -24.74 -3.85
N LEU A 78 10.54 -23.94 -4.87
CA LEU A 78 9.17 -23.57 -5.23
C LEU A 78 8.64 -24.46 -6.37
N PRO A 79 7.33 -24.80 -6.37
CA PRO A 79 6.71 -25.41 -7.54
C PRO A 79 6.77 -24.45 -8.74
N ASP A 80 6.69 -25.00 -9.94
CA ASP A 80 6.41 -24.17 -11.12
C ASP A 80 4.96 -23.67 -11.12
N ASP A 81 4.62 -22.79 -12.07
CA ASP A 81 3.32 -22.11 -12.07
C ASP A 81 2.14 -23.07 -12.33
N ASP A 82 2.34 -24.15 -13.10
CA ASP A 82 1.30 -25.14 -13.40
C ASP A 82 1.06 -26.06 -12.19
N ASP A 83 2.14 -26.52 -11.56
CA ASP A 83 2.07 -27.30 -10.32
C ASP A 83 1.44 -26.48 -9.18
N ALA A 84 1.83 -25.21 -9.04
CA ALA A 84 1.26 -24.32 -8.05
C ALA A 84 -0.26 -24.14 -8.22
N LEU A 85 -0.72 -23.99 -9.46
CA LEU A 85 -2.15 -23.90 -9.75
C LEU A 85 -2.89 -25.17 -9.33
N SER A 86 -2.33 -26.35 -9.62
CA SER A 86 -2.91 -27.63 -9.21
C SER A 86 -2.97 -27.75 -7.68
N ILE A 87 -1.86 -27.46 -6.99
CA ILE A 87 -1.76 -27.54 -5.54
C ILE A 87 -2.76 -26.61 -4.86
N ALA A 88 -2.84 -25.35 -5.30
CA ALA A 88 -3.76 -24.36 -4.75
C ALA A 88 -5.23 -24.79 -4.96
N LYS A 89 -5.57 -25.27 -6.16
CA LYS A 89 -6.93 -25.73 -6.46
C LYS A 89 -7.32 -26.93 -5.61
N ASP A 90 -6.43 -27.92 -5.50
CA ASP A 90 -6.66 -29.13 -4.71
C ASP A 90 -6.81 -28.81 -3.22
N PHE A 91 -5.99 -27.89 -2.70
CA PHE A 91 -6.12 -27.38 -1.34
C PHE A 91 -7.49 -26.72 -1.11
N LEU A 92 -7.88 -25.77 -1.95
CA LEU A 92 -9.15 -25.06 -1.80
C LEU A 92 -10.36 -25.99 -1.87
N HIS A 93 -10.33 -26.98 -2.77
CA HIS A 93 -11.40 -27.97 -2.90
C HIS A 93 -11.44 -28.93 -1.71
N ARG A 94 -10.30 -29.49 -1.30
CA ARG A 94 -10.21 -30.45 -0.19
C ARG A 94 -10.65 -29.82 1.13
N GLU A 95 -10.22 -28.60 1.39
CA GLU A 95 -10.52 -27.91 2.64
C GLU A 95 -11.88 -27.18 2.63
N GLY A 96 -12.57 -27.14 1.48
CA GLY A 96 -13.85 -26.43 1.36
C GLY A 96 -13.73 -24.92 1.55
N LEU A 97 -12.59 -24.35 1.15
CA LEU A 97 -12.27 -22.93 1.32
C LEU A 97 -12.65 -22.07 0.11
N LEU A 98 -13.09 -22.69 -0.99
CA LEU A 98 -13.62 -21.97 -2.14
C LEU A 98 -15.13 -21.73 -1.95
N PRO A 99 -15.58 -20.47 -1.82
CA PRO A 99 -17.01 -20.16 -1.77
C PRO A 99 -17.78 -20.76 -2.96
N GLY A 100 -18.96 -21.32 -2.69
CA GLY A 100 -19.90 -21.68 -3.76
C GLY A 100 -20.44 -20.41 -4.40
N LEU A 101 -19.98 -20.08 -5.61
CA LEU A 101 -20.52 -18.98 -6.39
C LEU A 101 -21.68 -19.48 -7.24
N GLU A 102 -22.86 -18.90 -7.02
CA GLU A 102 -24.04 -19.12 -7.87
C GLU A 102 -24.07 -18.10 -8.99
N ALA A 103 -24.71 -18.45 -10.12
CA ALA A 103 -24.90 -17.50 -11.21
C ALA A 103 -25.58 -16.21 -10.69
N PRO A 104 -25.14 -15.02 -11.11
CA PRO A 104 -24.19 -14.75 -12.21
C PRO A 104 -22.71 -14.74 -11.80
N PHE A 105 -22.37 -15.09 -10.56
CA PHE A 105 -20.99 -15.04 -10.07
C PHE A 105 -20.16 -16.22 -10.56
N SER A 106 -18.90 -15.96 -10.87
CA SER A 106 -17.94 -17.00 -11.25
C SER A 106 -16.52 -16.59 -10.90
N TYR A 107 -15.62 -17.58 -10.85
CA TYR A 107 -14.18 -17.31 -10.80
C TYR A 107 -13.66 -17.00 -12.20
N GLY A 108 -12.89 -15.93 -12.30
CA GLY A 108 -12.13 -15.60 -13.50
C GLY A 108 -10.93 -16.53 -13.70
N LYS A 109 -10.13 -16.22 -14.73
CA LYS A 109 -8.86 -16.93 -14.95
C LYS A 109 -7.92 -16.65 -13.76
N PRO A 110 -7.34 -17.68 -13.12
CA PRO A 110 -6.40 -17.47 -12.04
C PRO A 110 -5.20 -16.64 -12.49
N VAL A 111 -4.72 -15.77 -11.60
CA VAL A 111 -3.52 -14.96 -11.78
C VAL A 111 -2.41 -15.55 -10.94
N ILE A 112 -1.24 -15.74 -11.54
CA ILE A 112 -0.04 -16.19 -10.83
C ILE A 112 0.79 -14.97 -10.46
N GLY A 113 1.06 -14.83 -9.18
CA GLY A 113 1.88 -13.79 -8.57
C GLY A 113 2.86 -14.41 -7.59
N GLY A 114 3.45 -13.63 -6.70
CA GLY A 114 4.35 -14.16 -5.68
C GLY A 114 5.07 -13.07 -4.93
N THR A 115 6.08 -13.46 -4.16
CA THR A 115 7.02 -12.51 -3.57
C THR A 115 8.37 -12.58 -4.28
N HIS A 116 8.83 -11.44 -4.79
CA HIS A 116 10.13 -11.26 -5.41
C HIS A 116 11.08 -10.53 -4.47
N PHE A 117 12.34 -10.93 -4.47
CA PHE A 117 13.41 -10.33 -3.67
C PHE A 117 14.61 -10.03 -4.56
N ALA A 118 15.14 -8.82 -4.43
CA ALA A 118 16.37 -8.35 -5.07
C ALA A 118 17.36 -7.88 -4.00
N LEU A 119 18.62 -8.32 -4.10
CA LEU A 119 19.71 -7.88 -3.24
C LEU A 119 20.85 -7.36 -4.12
N ARG A 120 21.34 -6.15 -3.85
CA ARG A 120 22.59 -5.62 -4.39
C ARG A 120 23.64 -5.57 -3.29
N LYS A 121 24.72 -6.33 -3.47
CA LYS A 121 25.91 -6.31 -2.60
C LYS A 121 27.17 -6.41 -3.47
N ASP A 122 28.21 -5.65 -3.13
CA ASP A 122 29.48 -5.61 -3.88
C ASP A 122 29.27 -5.32 -5.38
N GLY A 123 28.33 -4.41 -5.70
CA GLY A 123 27.98 -4.03 -7.07
C GLY A 123 27.25 -5.09 -7.89
N LYS A 124 26.89 -6.25 -7.28
CA LYS A 124 26.17 -7.34 -7.96
C LYS A 124 24.76 -7.45 -7.45
N ARG A 125 23.80 -7.48 -8.38
CA ARG A 125 22.38 -7.72 -8.09
C ARG A 125 22.06 -9.20 -8.22
N GLN A 126 21.31 -9.74 -7.25
CA GLN A 126 20.78 -11.10 -7.24
C GLN A 126 19.28 -11.03 -7.02
N ASN A 127 18.52 -11.72 -7.88
CA ASN A 127 17.07 -11.77 -7.79
C ASN A 127 16.63 -13.21 -7.51
N ARG A 128 15.57 -13.38 -6.72
CA ARG A 128 14.90 -14.68 -6.50
C ARG A 128 13.46 -14.49 -6.08
N ARG A 129 12.70 -15.58 -6.13
CA ARG A 129 11.30 -15.66 -5.68
C ARG A 129 11.25 -16.36 -4.32
N LEU A 130 10.42 -15.88 -3.40
CA LEU A 130 10.26 -16.44 -2.05
C LEU A 130 9.04 -17.37 -1.93
N ASP A 131 8.02 -17.12 -2.74
CA ASP A 131 6.77 -17.88 -2.76
C ASP A 131 6.06 -17.76 -4.13
N VAL A 132 5.07 -18.62 -4.35
CA VAL A 132 4.15 -18.56 -5.48
C VAL A 132 2.75 -18.26 -4.95
N GLN A 133 2.05 -17.31 -5.56
CA GLN A 133 0.68 -16.94 -5.20
C GLN A 133 -0.26 -17.27 -6.33
N VAL A 134 -1.38 -17.92 -6.01
CA VAL A 134 -2.45 -18.22 -6.96
C VAL A 134 -3.68 -17.44 -6.53
N VAL A 135 -4.06 -16.46 -7.34
CA VAL A 135 -5.18 -15.55 -7.11
C VAL A 135 -6.38 -15.98 -7.96
N TYR A 136 -7.54 -16.09 -7.35
CA TYR A 136 -8.82 -16.46 -7.97
C TYR A 136 -9.75 -15.23 -7.96
N PRO A 137 -9.74 -14.41 -9.03
CA PRO A 137 -10.59 -13.23 -9.11
C PRO A 137 -12.06 -13.61 -9.25
N VAL A 138 -12.96 -12.82 -8.66
CA VAL A 138 -14.40 -12.98 -8.83
C VAL A 138 -14.90 -12.12 -9.99
N MET A 139 -15.88 -12.64 -10.72
CA MET A 139 -16.54 -12.01 -11.86
C MET A 139 -18.04 -12.02 -11.64
N VAL A 140 -18.73 -11.00 -12.16
CA VAL A 140 -20.19 -10.97 -12.34
C VAL A 140 -20.45 -11.13 -13.84
N ASP A 141 -20.96 -12.29 -14.26
CA ASP A 141 -20.96 -12.76 -15.65
C ASP A 141 -19.54 -12.70 -16.27
N LYS A 142 -19.23 -11.60 -16.97
CA LYS A 142 -17.93 -11.31 -17.62
C LYS A 142 -17.34 -9.98 -17.17
N ILE A 143 -17.97 -9.32 -16.19
CA ILE A 143 -17.55 -8.03 -15.65
C ILE A 143 -16.67 -8.31 -14.42
N PRO A 144 -15.45 -7.76 -14.35
CA PRO A 144 -14.56 -8.01 -13.23
C PRO A 144 -15.10 -7.39 -11.94
N VAL A 145 -14.87 -8.07 -10.81
CA VAL A 145 -14.95 -7.46 -9.49
C VAL A 145 -13.58 -6.86 -9.17
N VAL A 146 -13.54 -5.66 -8.59
CA VAL A 146 -12.31 -4.95 -8.17
C VAL A 146 -12.41 -4.50 -6.70
N GLY A 147 -11.27 -4.13 -6.11
CA GLY A 147 -11.13 -3.75 -4.70
C GLY A 147 -10.66 -4.92 -3.83
N GLY A 148 -10.20 -4.66 -2.60
CA GLY A 148 -9.58 -5.68 -1.74
C GLY A 148 -10.47 -6.86 -1.30
N GLY A 149 -11.76 -6.86 -1.66
CA GLY A 149 -12.65 -8.02 -1.50
C GLY A 149 -12.90 -8.80 -2.80
N SER A 150 -12.13 -8.56 -3.87
CA SER A 150 -12.43 -9.08 -5.21
C SER A 150 -11.92 -10.49 -5.50
N ASP A 151 -11.06 -11.06 -4.66
CA ASP A 151 -10.37 -12.30 -4.97
C ASP A 151 -10.11 -13.16 -3.73
N LEU A 152 -9.67 -14.40 -4.00
CA LEU A 152 -9.09 -15.31 -3.01
C LEU A 152 -7.69 -15.67 -3.44
N THR A 153 -6.74 -15.67 -2.51
CA THR A 153 -5.35 -15.97 -2.81
C THR A 153 -4.81 -17.06 -1.90
N VAL A 154 -4.15 -18.06 -2.50
CA VAL A 154 -3.35 -19.06 -1.80
C VAL A 154 -1.87 -18.75 -2.03
N THR A 155 -1.09 -18.69 -0.95
CA THR A 155 0.37 -18.49 -1.01
C THR A 155 1.07 -19.81 -0.69
N LEU A 156 1.94 -20.24 -1.61
CA LEU A 156 2.67 -21.50 -1.56
C LEU A 156 4.17 -21.26 -1.35
N GLY A 157 4.73 -21.93 -0.34
CA GLY A 157 6.15 -21.91 0.00
C GLY A 157 6.89 -23.15 -0.46
N HIS A 158 7.83 -23.62 0.37
CA HIS A 158 8.71 -24.75 0.05
C HIS A 158 7.91 -26.01 -0.30
N LYS A 159 8.18 -26.58 -1.48
CA LYS A 159 7.55 -27.80 -2.01
C LYS A 159 6.02 -27.70 -2.06
N GLY A 160 5.49 -26.49 -2.23
CA GLY A 160 4.05 -26.26 -2.33
C GLY A 160 3.31 -26.28 -0.99
N SER A 161 4.00 -26.14 0.14
CA SER A 161 3.34 -25.94 1.43
C SER A 161 2.48 -24.68 1.41
N VAL A 162 1.26 -24.73 1.98
CA VAL A 162 0.45 -23.52 2.14
C VAL A 162 1.02 -22.70 3.29
N ILE A 163 1.55 -21.53 2.97
CA ILE A 163 2.09 -20.58 3.96
C ILE A 163 1.19 -19.36 4.11
N GLY A 164 0.13 -19.26 3.30
CA GLY A 164 -0.83 -18.16 3.40
C GLY A 164 -2.14 -18.39 2.67
N PHE A 165 -3.18 -17.75 3.18
CA PHE A 165 -4.49 -17.67 2.56
C PHE A 165 -5.11 -16.31 2.86
N ASN A 166 -5.60 -15.63 1.83
CA ASN A 166 -6.34 -14.36 1.99
C ASN A 166 -7.62 -14.42 1.16
N GLY A 167 -8.73 -13.94 1.71
CA GLY A 167 -9.95 -13.71 0.97
C GLY A 167 -11.20 -14.26 1.63
N GLY A 168 -12.32 -14.06 0.95
CA GLY A 168 -13.65 -14.47 1.38
C GLY A 168 -14.70 -13.81 0.50
N TRP A 169 -15.89 -14.39 0.45
CA TRP A 169 -16.97 -13.90 -0.42
C TRP A 169 -18.23 -13.62 0.39
N ARG A 170 -18.71 -12.37 0.36
CA ARG A 170 -19.97 -12.02 1.00
C ARG A 170 -21.12 -12.67 0.23
N THR A 171 -22.03 -13.31 0.95
CA THR A 171 -23.13 -14.04 0.32
C THR A 171 -24.13 -13.05 -0.28
N VAL A 172 -24.56 -13.29 -1.52
CA VAL A 172 -25.64 -12.53 -2.13
C VAL A 172 -26.98 -13.06 -1.66
N VAL A 173 -27.83 -12.17 -1.14
CA VAL A 173 -29.14 -12.56 -0.56
C VAL A 173 -30.33 -11.94 -1.28
N ALA A 174 -30.11 -10.90 -2.07
CA ALA A 174 -31.13 -10.27 -2.90
C ALA A 174 -30.48 -9.51 -4.06
N GLU A 175 -31.26 -9.21 -5.10
CA GLU A 175 -30.85 -8.37 -6.21
C GLU A 175 -31.98 -7.41 -6.64
N PHE A 176 -31.60 -6.27 -7.21
CA PHE A 176 -32.51 -5.35 -7.88
C PHE A 176 -31.76 -4.56 -8.95
N ASP A 177 -32.47 -4.00 -9.94
CA ASP A 177 -31.87 -3.20 -11.00
C ASP A 177 -31.80 -1.71 -10.62
N ALA A 178 -30.66 -1.07 -10.88
CA ALA A 178 -30.47 0.38 -10.77
C ALA A 178 -30.19 1.00 -12.14
N LYS A 179 -30.57 2.27 -12.32
CA LYS A 179 -30.48 2.93 -13.62
C LYS A 179 -29.02 3.27 -13.92
N MET A 180 -28.56 2.89 -15.11
CA MET A 180 -27.19 3.13 -15.53
C MET A 180 -26.93 4.64 -15.74
N ILE A 181 -25.78 5.12 -15.27
CA ILE A 181 -25.25 6.44 -15.62
C ILE A 181 -24.52 6.31 -16.96
N ALA A 182 -24.90 7.18 -17.91
CA ALA A 182 -24.32 7.19 -19.24
C ALA A 182 -22.79 7.42 -19.17
N PRO A 183 -21.97 6.67 -19.93
CA PRO A 183 -20.52 6.82 -19.94
C PRO A 183 -20.02 8.26 -20.12
N ASP A 184 -20.67 9.04 -20.99
CA ASP A 184 -20.29 10.44 -21.24
C ASP A 184 -20.42 11.33 -20.01
N LYS A 185 -21.44 11.11 -19.17
CA LYS A 185 -21.61 11.85 -17.91
C LYS A 185 -20.53 11.50 -16.89
N VAL A 186 -20.12 10.23 -16.84
CA VAL A 186 -19.04 9.78 -15.97
C VAL A 186 -17.70 10.36 -16.43
N LYS A 187 -17.48 10.41 -17.75
CA LYS A 187 -16.32 11.08 -18.34
C LYS A 187 -16.29 12.57 -18.02
N GLU A 188 -17.42 13.28 -18.12
CA GLU A 188 -17.54 14.69 -17.72
C GLU A 188 -17.23 14.87 -16.23
N GLN A 189 -17.79 14.01 -15.37
CA GLN A 189 -17.51 14.01 -13.94
C GLN A 189 -16.01 13.83 -13.68
N PHE A 190 -15.37 12.81 -14.28
CA PHE A 190 -13.93 12.56 -14.15
C PHE A 190 -13.10 13.78 -14.57
N HIS A 191 -13.38 14.38 -15.73
CA HIS A 191 -12.65 15.58 -16.16
C HIS A 191 -12.88 16.78 -15.24
N GLY A 192 -14.04 16.88 -14.59
CA GLY A 192 -14.29 17.87 -13.54
C GLY A 192 -13.38 17.68 -12.33
N LEU A 193 -13.23 16.43 -11.86
CA LEU A 193 -12.31 16.08 -10.76
C LEU A 193 -10.86 16.40 -11.12
N MET A 194 -10.47 16.10 -12.36
CA MET A 194 -9.11 16.27 -12.84
C MET A 194 -8.83 17.66 -13.45
N SER A 195 -9.70 18.64 -13.22
CA SER A 195 -9.68 19.94 -13.90
C SER A 195 -8.43 20.79 -13.62
N GLN A 196 -7.69 20.50 -12.54
CA GLN A 196 -6.43 21.18 -12.20
C GLN A 196 -5.20 20.55 -12.87
N MET A 197 -5.38 19.48 -13.64
CA MET A 197 -4.29 18.71 -14.24
C MET A 197 -4.39 18.68 -15.76
N LYS A 198 -3.23 18.53 -16.42
CA LYS A 198 -3.17 18.33 -17.86
C LYS A 198 -3.27 16.83 -18.17
N ILE A 199 -4.48 16.36 -18.45
CA ILE A 199 -4.74 14.98 -18.84
C ILE A 199 -4.28 14.73 -20.28
N GLU A 200 -3.43 13.72 -20.44
CA GLU A 200 -2.89 13.28 -21.74
C GLU A 200 -3.66 12.10 -22.31
N SER A 201 -4.05 11.15 -21.46
CA SER A 201 -4.83 9.96 -21.83
C SER A 201 -5.92 9.68 -20.80
N PHE A 202 -7.01 9.05 -21.26
CA PHE A 202 -8.11 8.63 -20.43
C PHE A 202 -8.71 7.33 -20.99
N ASP A 203 -8.95 6.37 -20.11
CA ASP A 203 -9.64 5.12 -20.37
C ASP A 203 -10.63 4.82 -19.24
N MET A 204 -11.69 4.06 -19.56
CA MET A 204 -12.74 3.73 -18.61
C MET A 204 -13.31 2.34 -18.89
N SER A 205 -13.39 1.51 -17.85
CA SER A 205 -13.95 0.16 -17.92
C SER A 205 -15.01 -0.07 -16.85
N LEU A 206 -16.05 -0.85 -17.16
CA LEU A 206 -17.05 -1.27 -16.18
C LEU A 206 -16.51 -2.39 -15.29
N ALA A 207 -16.80 -2.32 -14.00
CA ALA A 207 -16.48 -3.33 -12.98
C ALA A 207 -17.58 -3.38 -11.91
N TYR A 208 -17.51 -4.34 -10.99
CA TYR A 208 -18.20 -4.29 -9.70
C TYR A 208 -17.19 -4.02 -8.59
N TYR A 209 -17.58 -3.30 -7.55
CA TYR A 209 -16.68 -3.01 -6.43
C TYR A 209 -16.99 -3.89 -5.22
N ALA A 210 -15.98 -4.61 -4.72
CA ALA A 210 -15.98 -5.33 -3.46
C ALA A 210 -15.00 -4.66 -2.47
N ALA A 211 -15.54 -4.17 -1.36
CA ALA A 211 -14.77 -3.50 -0.33
C ALA A 211 -13.82 -4.47 0.40
N PRO A 212 -12.70 -3.95 0.95
CA PRO A 212 -11.77 -4.70 1.80
C PRO A 212 -12.45 -5.53 2.88
N SER A 213 -11.78 -6.59 3.34
CA SER A 213 -12.31 -7.55 4.32
C SER A 213 -12.82 -6.89 5.60
N PHE A 214 -12.14 -5.85 6.09
CA PHE A 214 -12.47 -5.12 7.31
C PHE A 214 -13.57 -4.06 7.14
N THR A 215 -14.01 -3.80 5.90
CA THR A 215 -15.04 -2.80 5.62
C THR A 215 -16.40 -3.47 5.45
N ALA A 216 -17.40 -3.00 6.20
CA ALA A 216 -18.77 -3.46 6.02
C ALA A 216 -19.30 -2.96 4.68
N GLN A 217 -19.94 -3.85 3.91
CA GLN A 217 -20.51 -3.53 2.61
C GLN A 217 -21.85 -4.22 2.48
N GLU A 218 -22.93 -3.44 2.43
CA GLU A 218 -24.29 -3.96 2.28
C GLU A 218 -24.63 -4.30 0.83
N PHE A 219 -23.99 -3.65 -0.14
CA PHE A 219 -24.29 -3.84 -1.56
C PHE A 219 -23.03 -3.97 -2.41
N LEU A 220 -23.03 -4.94 -3.32
CA LEU A 220 -22.12 -5.00 -4.45
C LEU A 220 -22.75 -4.18 -5.58
N TYR A 221 -22.07 -3.11 -6.00
CA TYR A 221 -22.56 -2.19 -7.02
C TYR A 221 -21.57 -2.05 -8.19
N PRO A 222 -22.07 -1.78 -9.39
CA PRO A 222 -21.25 -1.54 -10.56
C PRO A 222 -20.60 -0.14 -10.48
N VAL A 223 -19.34 -0.08 -10.90
CA VAL A 223 -18.53 1.14 -10.96
C VAL A 223 -17.84 1.23 -12.32
N TYR A 224 -17.54 2.45 -12.74
CA TYR A 224 -16.55 2.69 -13.77
C TYR A 224 -15.19 2.89 -13.11
N VAL A 225 -14.21 2.11 -13.54
CA VAL A 225 -12.80 2.29 -13.20
C VAL A 225 -12.20 3.24 -14.22
N CYS A 226 -11.86 4.45 -13.78
CA CYS A 226 -11.26 5.49 -14.61
C CYS A 226 -9.74 5.46 -14.49
N ARG A 227 -9.06 5.38 -15.64
CA ARG A 227 -7.59 5.39 -15.76
C ARG A 227 -7.17 6.59 -16.57
N ALA A 228 -6.08 7.23 -16.20
CA ALA A 228 -5.55 8.36 -16.93
C ALA A 228 -4.05 8.54 -16.73
N THR A 229 -3.42 9.25 -17.64
CA THR A 229 -2.07 9.80 -17.48
C THR A 229 -2.17 11.32 -17.51
N ALA A 230 -1.49 11.99 -16.58
CA ALA A 230 -1.35 13.43 -16.58
C ALA A 230 0.12 13.87 -16.70
N VAL A 231 0.34 15.13 -17.02
CA VAL A 231 1.67 15.73 -17.14
C VAL A 231 1.93 16.68 -15.97
N PHE A 232 3.02 16.43 -15.24
CA PHE A 232 3.53 17.27 -14.16
C PHE A 232 4.97 17.68 -14.50
N GLY A 233 5.19 18.96 -14.81
CA GLY A 233 6.48 19.41 -15.34
C GLY A 233 6.86 18.65 -16.61
N LYS A 234 7.93 17.86 -16.54
CA LYS A 234 8.41 16.98 -17.63
C LYS A 234 7.95 15.52 -17.50
N GLN A 235 7.31 15.19 -16.39
CA GLN A 235 6.96 13.82 -16.04
C GLN A 235 5.57 13.46 -16.57
N ARG A 236 5.46 12.25 -17.12
CA ARG A 236 4.19 11.61 -17.45
C ARG A 236 3.85 10.68 -16.30
N VAL A 237 2.73 10.94 -15.63
CA VAL A 237 2.38 10.31 -14.37
C VAL A 237 1.07 9.56 -14.56
N PRO A 238 1.04 8.21 -14.44
CA PRO A 238 -0.22 7.50 -14.37
C PRO A 238 -0.93 7.89 -13.07
N LEU A 239 -2.20 8.27 -13.19
CA LEU A 239 -3.01 8.63 -12.05
C LEU A 239 -3.44 7.37 -11.28
N ARG A 240 -3.62 7.49 -9.97
CA ARG A 240 -4.32 6.44 -9.19
C ARG A 240 -5.70 6.28 -9.80
N GLN A 241 -6.16 5.03 -9.89
CA GLN A 241 -7.44 4.73 -10.50
C GLN A 241 -8.56 5.22 -9.59
N VAL A 242 -9.52 5.95 -10.17
CA VAL A 242 -10.70 6.44 -9.46
C VAL A 242 -11.90 5.60 -9.87
N MET A 243 -12.70 5.19 -8.89
CA MET A 243 -13.96 4.49 -9.13
C MET A 243 -15.12 5.48 -9.04
N LEU A 244 -15.92 5.55 -10.11
CA LEU A 244 -17.14 6.36 -10.16
C LEU A 244 -18.36 5.45 -10.29
N ALA A 245 -19.48 5.82 -9.68
CA ALA A 245 -20.70 5.03 -9.76
C ALA A 245 -21.13 4.78 -11.22
N ALA A 246 -21.47 3.54 -11.56
CA ALA A 246 -22.01 3.21 -12.89
C ALA A 246 -23.54 3.27 -12.96
N THR A 247 -24.20 3.44 -11.82
CA THR A 247 -25.66 3.59 -11.71
C THR A 247 -26.02 4.72 -10.74
N ASP A 248 -27.30 5.09 -10.67
CA ASP A 248 -27.83 5.99 -9.65
C ASP A 248 -27.86 5.37 -8.24
N PHE A 249 -27.46 4.10 -8.10
CA PHE A 249 -27.22 3.40 -6.83
C PHE A 249 -25.77 2.92 -6.76
N GLY A 250 -24.88 3.75 -6.24
CA GLY A 250 -23.45 3.44 -6.17
C GLY A 250 -22.72 4.15 -5.03
N PRO A 251 -21.39 4.00 -4.96
CA PRO A 251 -20.62 4.61 -3.90
C PRO A 251 -20.65 6.13 -4.06
N PRO A 252 -20.88 6.89 -2.98
CA PRO A 252 -20.73 8.33 -3.04
C PRO A 252 -19.24 8.68 -3.21
N LEU A 253 -18.98 9.72 -4.00
CA LEU A 253 -17.67 10.36 -4.03
C LEU A 253 -17.68 11.48 -2.98
N THR A 254 -16.84 11.36 -1.96
CA THR A 254 -16.81 12.31 -0.84
C THR A 254 -15.41 12.90 -0.70
N PHE A 255 -15.31 14.22 -0.85
CA PHE A 255 -14.11 14.98 -0.50
C PHE A 255 -14.27 15.50 0.93
N GLY A 256 -13.18 15.46 1.69
CA GLY A 256 -13.13 16.10 2.99
C GLY A 256 -13.09 17.63 2.86
N GLU A 257 -13.09 18.30 4.01
CA GLU A 257 -12.94 19.75 4.04
C GLU A 257 -11.56 20.15 3.52
N PRO A 258 -11.46 21.20 2.66
CA PRO A 258 -10.18 21.69 2.18
C PRO A 258 -9.23 22.01 3.34
N GLN A 259 -7.98 21.58 3.21
CA GLN A 259 -7.01 21.82 4.27
C GLN A 259 -6.79 23.32 4.48
N ALA A 260 -6.80 23.75 5.75
CA ALA A 260 -6.51 25.13 6.12
C ALA A 260 -5.11 25.54 5.64
N LYS A 261 -4.93 26.82 5.28
CA LYS A 261 -3.62 27.34 4.87
C LYS A 261 -2.61 27.21 5.99
N ARG A 262 -1.40 26.76 5.65
CA ARG A 262 -0.27 26.66 6.58
C ARG A 262 -0.01 27.99 7.32
N PRO A 263 0.18 27.97 8.65
CA PRO A 263 0.55 29.17 9.41
C PRO A 263 1.89 29.71 8.91
N LYS A 264 2.09 31.03 9.01
CA LYS A 264 3.33 31.68 8.53
C LYS A 264 4.60 31.10 9.17
N SER A 265 4.52 30.69 10.43
CA SER A 265 5.62 30.09 11.19
C SER A 265 6.05 28.72 10.68
N ALA A 266 5.14 27.98 10.04
CA ALA A 266 5.47 26.68 9.47
C ALA A 266 5.95 26.79 8.01
N LYS A 267 5.93 28.00 7.40
CA LYS A 267 6.46 28.15 6.04
C LYS A 267 7.99 28.10 6.05
N PRO A 268 8.64 27.36 5.14
CA PRO A 268 10.07 27.46 4.94
C PRO A 268 10.49 28.90 4.76
N ALA A 269 11.63 29.26 5.36
CA ALA A 269 12.27 30.52 5.07
C ALA A 269 12.55 30.58 3.56
N THR A 270 12.00 31.58 2.86
CA THR A 270 12.36 31.80 1.46
C THR A 270 13.85 32.06 1.39
N VAL A 271 14.60 31.17 0.75
CA VAL A 271 16.02 31.35 0.47
C VAL A 271 16.16 32.54 -0.49
N SER A 272 16.36 33.74 0.06
CA SER A 272 17.07 34.77 -0.70
C SER A 272 18.43 34.21 -1.05
N LYS A 273 18.87 34.37 -2.31
CA LYS A 273 20.19 33.97 -2.81
C LYS A 273 21.32 34.43 -1.88
N GLU A 274 21.63 33.68 -0.84
CA GLU A 274 22.79 33.90 0.00
C GLU A 274 23.87 32.93 -0.43
N LYS A 275 25.00 33.54 -0.83
CA LYS A 275 26.24 32.87 -1.15
C LYS A 275 26.57 31.88 -0.05
N VAL A 276 26.81 30.63 -0.45
CA VAL A 276 27.50 29.62 0.33
C VAL A 276 28.74 30.24 0.95
N LYS A 277 28.65 30.61 2.22
CA LYS A 277 29.79 30.72 3.11
C LYS A 277 29.73 29.50 4.00
N THR A 278 30.59 28.55 3.68
CA THR A 278 31.07 27.51 4.58
C THR A 278 31.52 28.15 5.89
N GLU A 279 30.63 28.16 6.89
CA GLU A 279 31.00 28.32 8.28
C GLU A 279 30.43 27.13 9.05
N ALA A 280 31.31 26.51 9.83
CA ALA A 280 31.05 25.34 10.65
C ALA A 280 29.87 25.57 11.58
N ALA A 281 28.69 25.09 11.20
CA ALA A 281 27.52 25.02 12.07
C ALA A 281 27.65 23.77 12.92
N GLY A 282 28.17 23.95 14.13
CA GLY A 282 28.11 22.92 15.17
C GLY A 282 26.65 22.60 15.50
N LYS A 283 26.34 21.30 15.51
CA LYS A 283 25.30 20.62 16.30
C LYS A 283 24.32 21.57 17.01
N LEU A 284 23.34 22.08 16.28
CA LEU A 284 22.13 22.65 16.89
C LEU A 284 21.23 21.48 17.29
N ARG A 285 21.59 20.88 18.43
CA ARG A 285 20.78 19.93 19.17
C ARG A 285 19.43 20.56 19.56
N ARG A 286 18.35 19.78 19.35
CA ARG A 286 17.03 19.82 20.01
C ARG A 286 16.79 21.03 20.91
N SER A 287 16.12 22.05 20.38
CA SER A 287 15.22 22.95 21.13
C SER A 287 14.40 23.70 20.08
N PHE A 288 13.07 23.70 20.07
CA PHE A 288 12.17 24.21 21.09
C PHE A 288 10.75 23.61 20.95
N ALA A 289 10.29 22.83 21.92
CA ALA A 289 8.97 22.97 22.57
C ALA A 289 8.73 21.83 23.59
N ALA A 290 8.42 22.23 24.83
CA ALA A 290 7.77 21.44 25.89
C ALA A 290 8.41 20.12 26.31
N ALA A 291 9.37 20.23 27.23
CA ALA A 291 9.60 19.23 28.26
C ALA A 291 8.31 19.04 29.09
N THR A 292 7.42 18.14 28.65
CA THR A 292 6.51 17.27 29.43
C THR A 292 5.49 16.61 28.50
N VAL A 293 5.89 15.63 27.69
CA VAL A 293 5.16 14.36 27.45
C VAL A 293 6.21 13.32 27.03
N THR A 294 6.21 12.17 27.67
CA THR A 294 7.28 11.16 27.68
C THR A 294 7.18 10.15 26.52
N ARG A 295 6.99 10.61 25.28
CA ARG A 295 7.20 9.76 24.08
C ARG A 295 7.95 10.57 23.02
N PRO A 296 9.17 10.16 22.64
CA PRO A 296 10.04 10.92 21.74
C PRO A 296 9.92 10.45 20.29
N TRP A 297 8.76 9.94 19.88
CA TRP A 297 8.56 9.40 18.53
C TRP A 297 7.66 10.32 17.72
N GLU A 298 8.03 10.57 16.48
CA GLU A 298 7.46 11.56 15.59
C GLU A 298 6.88 10.89 14.34
N ALA A 299 5.73 11.35 13.88
CA ALA A 299 5.11 10.90 12.64
C ALA A 299 4.64 12.10 11.80
N GLY A 300 4.66 11.93 10.48
CA GLY A 300 4.31 12.96 9.53
C GLY A 300 3.48 12.44 8.37
N THR A 301 2.64 13.28 7.79
CA THR A 301 1.93 12.94 6.54
C THR A 301 1.98 14.04 5.50
N SER A 302 2.10 13.65 4.24
CA SER A 302 1.98 14.53 3.10
C SER A 302 1.03 13.94 2.07
N TRP A 303 0.14 14.70 1.45
CA TRP A 303 -0.82 14.10 0.52
C TRP A 303 -1.34 15.05 -0.56
N ILE A 304 -1.69 14.47 -1.71
CA ILE A 304 -2.43 15.15 -2.79
C ILE A 304 -3.82 14.50 -2.87
N GLY A 305 -4.85 15.29 -2.58
CA GLY A 305 -6.24 14.86 -2.51
C GLY A 305 -7.07 15.57 -3.55
N GLN A 306 -7.89 16.53 -3.11
CA GLN A 306 -8.83 17.22 -3.99
C GLN A 306 -8.13 17.92 -5.17
N SER A 307 -6.93 18.46 -4.97
CA SER A 307 -6.17 19.10 -6.05
C SER A 307 -5.67 18.13 -7.13
N GLY A 308 -5.56 16.84 -6.79
CA GLY A 308 -5.28 15.74 -7.71
C GLY A 308 -6.51 14.93 -8.10
N GLY A 309 -7.72 15.37 -7.76
CA GLY A 309 -8.94 14.61 -8.02
C GLY A 309 -9.03 13.28 -7.26
N LEU A 310 -8.32 13.15 -6.13
CA LEU A 310 -8.32 11.98 -5.26
C LEU A 310 -9.16 12.25 -4.02
N ALA A 311 -10.27 11.53 -3.89
CA ALA A 311 -11.20 11.71 -2.78
C ALA A 311 -10.73 10.95 -1.53
N GLY A 312 -9.96 9.87 -1.70
CA GLY A 312 -9.51 9.01 -0.61
C GLY A 312 -8.29 9.52 0.15
N SER A 313 -7.36 10.21 -0.54
CA SER A 313 -6.05 10.61 0.02
C SER A 313 -6.12 11.32 1.38
N GLN A 314 -7.05 12.26 1.57
CA GLN A 314 -7.17 13.00 2.82
C GLN A 314 -7.51 12.09 3.99
N ALA A 315 -8.53 11.24 3.83
CA ALA A 315 -8.95 10.30 4.87
C ALA A 315 -7.88 9.22 5.13
N ASN A 316 -7.17 8.82 4.07
CA ASN A 316 -6.07 7.86 4.14
C ASN A 316 -4.90 8.40 5.00
N ALA A 317 -4.44 9.62 4.72
CA ALA A 317 -3.43 10.30 5.54
C ALA A 317 -3.93 10.58 6.96
N GLN A 318 -5.19 11.02 7.12
CA GLN A 318 -5.77 11.26 8.45
C GLN A 318 -5.83 9.97 9.29
N GLY A 319 -6.14 8.83 8.68
CA GLY A 319 -6.15 7.54 9.35
C GLY A 319 -4.79 7.15 9.92
N PHE A 320 -3.69 7.47 9.24
CA PHE A 320 -2.34 7.28 9.76
C PHE A 320 -2.08 8.19 10.97
N VAL A 321 -2.39 9.48 10.83
CA VAL A 321 -2.25 10.49 11.91
C VAL A 321 -3.03 10.08 13.16
N ASP A 322 -4.29 9.70 13.00
CA ASP A 322 -5.17 9.35 14.11
C ASP A 322 -4.65 8.13 14.88
N GLU A 323 -4.15 7.11 14.17
CA GLU A 323 -3.66 5.88 14.79
C GLU A 323 -2.35 6.10 15.58
N TRP A 324 -1.42 6.93 15.08
CA TRP A 324 -0.18 7.27 15.78
C TRP A 324 -0.39 8.27 16.91
N ALA A 325 -1.24 9.28 16.72
CA ALA A 325 -1.62 10.20 17.78
C ALA A 325 -2.31 9.45 18.94
N ALA A 326 -3.20 8.48 18.63
CA ALA A 326 -3.82 7.62 19.64
C ALA A 326 -2.80 6.71 20.35
N ALA A 327 -1.69 6.39 19.70
CA ALA A 327 -0.54 5.72 20.29
C ALA A 327 0.41 6.67 21.04
N GLY A 328 0.07 7.96 21.15
CA GLY A 328 0.86 8.95 21.87
C GLY A 328 2.15 9.37 21.17
N TRP A 329 2.30 9.09 19.88
CA TRP A 329 3.36 9.68 19.06
C TRP A 329 3.07 11.16 18.83
N HIS A 330 4.12 11.96 18.66
CA HIS A 330 4.00 13.33 18.24
C HIS A 330 3.72 13.38 16.73
N ILE A 331 2.77 14.22 16.32
CA ILE A 331 2.48 14.42 14.89
C ILE A 331 3.10 15.75 14.48
N ASP A 332 4.27 15.66 13.85
CA ASP A 332 5.03 16.83 13.41
C ASP A 332 4.27 17.60 12.34
N PHE A 333 3.66 16.87 11.40
CA PHE A 333 2.90 17.47 10.32
C PHE A 333 1.83 16.58 9.70
N ASN A 334 0.86 17.25 9.08
CA ASN A 334 -0.10 16.67 8.15
C ASN A 334 -0.37 17.71 7.07
N TRP A 335 0.32 17.61 5.94
CA TRP A 335 0.29 18.60 4.86
C TRP A 335 -0.35 18.04 3.60
N GLY A 336 -1.51 18.60 3.24
CA GLY A 336 -2.35 18.18 2.14
C GLY A 336 -2.47 19.23 1.04
N ASP A 337 -2.72 18.76 -0.18
CA ASP A 337 -2.98 19.58 -1.36
C ASP A 337 -1.99 20.75 -1.46
N ALA A 338 -2.49 21.99 -1.42
CA ALA A 338 -1.70 23.21 -1.58
C ALA A 338 -0.62 23.42 -0.49
N ASN A 339 -0.61 22.64 0.59
CA ASN A 339 0.42 22.68 1.64
C ASN A 339 1.44 21.54 1.54
N ALA A 340 1.23 20.52 0.69
CA ALA A 340 2.12 19.37 0.53
C ALA A 340 3.34 19.74 -0.33
N TRP A 341 4.28 20.52 0.21
CA TRP A 341 5.36 21.12 -0.57
C TRP A 341 6.52 20.15 -0.84
N GLU A 342 7.06 20.18 -2.07
CA GLU A 342 8.35 19.52 -2.41
C GLU A 342 9.45 19.83 -1.43
N SER A 343 9.52 21.08 -1.00
CA SER A 343 10.62 21.56 -0.18
C SER A 343 10.72 20.86 1.17
N ASP A 344 9.60 20.32 1.65
CA ASP A 344 9.53 19.60 2.92
C ASP A 344 10.14 18.19 2.79
N TRP A 345 10.39 17.72 1.55
CA TRP A 345 11.01 16.43 1.22
C TRP A 345 12.48 16.55 0.79
N ARG A 346 13.07 17.77 0.76
CA ARG A 346 14.43 17.95 0.21
C ARG A 346 15.31 19.02 0.85
N ARG A 347 14.78 20.23 1.02
CA ARG A 347 15.60 21.41 1.42
C ARG A 347 15.24 21.93 2.79
N ASN A 348 14.13 21.45 3.34
CA ASN A 348 13.69 21.66 4.72
C ASN A 348 13.16 20.32 5.27
N ASP A 349 13.59 19.21 4.71
CA ASP A 349 13.34 17.88 5.23
C ASP A 349 13.82 17.73 6.67
N ASP A 350 14.98 18.29 7.02
CA ASP A 350 15.45 18.45 8.41
C ASP A 350 14.45 19.13 9.37
N THR A 351 13.43 19.81 8.84
CA THR A 351 12.34 20.42 9.64
C THR A 351 11.04 19.60 9.58
N TRP A 352 10.91 18.71 8.60
CA TRP A 352 9.67 18.00 8.30
C TRP A 352 9.94 16.51 8.08
N VAL A 353 10.21 16.09 6.84
CA VAL A 353 10.27 14.67 6.48
C VAL A 353 11.38 13.93 7.21
N ASP A 354 12.58 14.52 7.28
CA ASP A 354 13.72 13.90 7.97
C ASP A 354 13.70 14.09 9.49
N ASN A 355 12.81 14.93 10.02
CA ASN A 355 12.66 15.14 11.47
C ASN A 355 11.63 14.21 12.13
N ALA A 356 11.02 13.29 11.37
CA ALA A 356 10.02 12.38 11.89
C ALA A 356 10.44 10.91 11.68
N ASP A 357 10.23 10.03 12.66
CA ASP A 357 10.56 8.60 12.53
C ASP A 357 9.76 7.92 11.40
N PHE A 358 8.47 8.27 11.26
CA PHE A 358 7.59 7.62 10.28
C PHE A 358 6.78 8.63 9.46
N VAL A 359 7.09 8.70 8.16
CA VAL A 359 6.34 9.52 7.20
C VAL A 359 5.46 8.67 6.28
N PHE A 360 4.21 9.08 6.11
CA PHE A 360 3.26 8.49 5.15
C PHE A 360 2.82 9.51 4.10
N TYR A 361 2.93 9.12 2.83
CA TYR A 361 2.47 9.89 1.68
C TYR A 361 1.39 9.15 0.90
N THR A 362 0.38 9.89 0.40
CA THR A 362 -0.57 9.38 -0.60
C THR A 362 -0.88 10.42 -1.68
N GLY A 363 -0.88 9.98 -2.94
CA GLY A 363 -1.13 10.87 -4.08
C GLY A 363 -0.84 10.20 -5.43
N HIS A 364 -0.33 10.96 -6.38
CA HIS A 364 0.06 10.47 -7.70
C HIS A 364 1.58 10.28 -7.80
N ALA A 365 2.02 9.26 -8.52
CA ALA A 365 3.43 8.94 -8.69
C ALA A 365 3.69 8.17 -9.98
N ASN A 366 4.97 8.02 -10.32
CA ASN A 366 5.47 7.06 -11.29
C ASN A 366 6.80 6.47 -10.76
N MET A 367 7.51 5.68 -11.57
CA MET A 367 8.82 5.15 -11.17
C MET A 367 9.82 6.23 -10.75
N ASN A 368 9.74 7.43 -11.31
CA ASN A 368 10.71 8.51 -11.09
C ASN A 368 10.42 9.34 -9.84
N GLY A 369 9.30 9.12 -9.15
CA GLY A 369 8.94 9.84 -7.93
C GLY A 369 7.47 10.25 -7.88
N TRP A 370 7.13 11.29 -7.13
CA TRP A 370 5.73 11.60 -6.80
C TRP A 370 5.37 13.08 -6.85
N VAL A 371 4.07 13.32 -7.04
CA VAL A 371 3.48 14.65 -7.22
C VAL A 371 3.36 15.36 -5.88
N LEU A 372 3.81 16.60 -5.83
CA LEU A 372 3.69 17.48 -4.68
C LEU A 372 3.15 18.85 -5.14
N SER A 373 2.90 19.73 -4.19
CA SER A 373 2.42 21.07 -4.48
C SER A 373 3.57 22.05 -4.71
N LYS A 374 3.29 23.04 -5.55
CA LYS A 374 4.05 24.30 -5.69
C LYS A 374 4.32 24.92 -4.31
N PRO A 375 5.42 25.69 -4.12
CA PRO A 375 5.99 26.65 -5.08
C PRO A 375 7.01 26.11 -6.09
N ASP A 376 7.50 24.88 -5.91
CA ASP A 376 8.46 24.27 -6.82
C ASP A 376 7.74 23.68 -8.08
N ASP A 377 8.31 22.68 -8.75
CA ASP A 377 7.81 22.24 -10.06
C ASP A 377 6.59 21.28 -10.00
N GLY A 378 6.22 20.88 -8.79
CA GLY A 378 5.11 19.99 -8.44
C GLY A 378 5.47 18.51 -8.46
N PHE A 379 6.76 18.13 -8.51
CA PHE A 379 7.19 16.74 -8.59
C PHE A 379 8.53 16.49 -7.89
N LEU A 380 8.56 15.56 -6.94
CA LEU A 380 9.83 15.03 -6.42
C LEU A 380 10.38 14.01 -7.40
N ASP A 381 11.50 14.33 -8.05
CA ASP A 381 12.24 13.41 -8.90
C ASP A 381 13.32 12.67 -8.10
N PHE A 382 13.49 11.37 -8.32
CA PHE A 382 14.51 10.57 -7.63
C PHE A 382 15.93 11.13 -7.83
N ALA A 383 16.19 11.85 -8.92
CA ALA A 383 17.50 12.48 -9.13
C ALA A 383 17.78 13.61 -8.12
N GLU A 384 16.74 14.16 -7.49
CA GLU A 384 16.85 15.19 -6.47
C GLU A 384 17.21 14.62 -5.10
N VAL A 385 17.01 13.32 -4.88
CA VAL A 385 17.46 12.62 -3.67
C VAL A 385 18.88 12.05 -3.80
N GLY A 386 19.60 12.41 -4.87
CA GLY A 386 21.01 12.11 -5.00
C GLY A 386 21.40 10.81 -5.69
N ALA A 387 22.69 10.71 -6.01
CA ALA A 387 23.26 9.55 -6.70
C ALA A 387 23.76 8.45 -5.75
N GLY A 388 23.84 8.76 -4.45
CA GLY A 388 24.22 7.82 -3.41
C GLY A 388 24.08 8.48 -2.04
N PRO A 389 24.18 7.71 -0.95
CA PRO A 389 24.11 8.24 0.40
C PRO A 389 25.09 9.40 0.57
N GLN A 390 24.69 10.43 1.32
CA GLN A 390 25.47 11.65 1.52
C GLN A 390 25.79 12.46 0.23
N ALA A 391 25.08 12.25 -0.90
CA ALA A 391 25.36 12.94 -2.17
C ALA A 391 24.11 13.21 -3.06
N PRO A 392 23.50 14.42 -3.02
CA PRO A 392 23.89 15.55 -2.18
C PRO A 392 23.60 15.20 -0.72
N GLY A 393 24.57 15.41 0.17
CA GLY A 393 24.38 15.11 1.59
C GLY A 393 23.27 15.98 2.16
N ASP A 394 22.57 15.44 3.16
CA ASP A 394 21.38 16.00 3.84
C ASP A 394 20.05 15.62 3.16
N LEU A 395 19.61 14.36 3.30
CA LEU A 395 18.29 13.93 2.82
C LEU A 395 17.51 13.12 3.85
N TRP A 396 17.52 11.78 3.79
CA TRP A 396 16.61 10.97 4.64
C TRP A 396 17.35 9.97 5.53
N GLY A 397 17.00 10.06 6.82
CA GLY A 397 17.53 9.42 8.01
C GLY A 397 18.82 10.02 8.56
N GLN A 398 19.23 11.19 8.09
CA GLN A 398 20.39 11.88 8.67
C GLN A 398 20.00 12.50 10.03
N SER A 399 18.77 13.00 10.12
CA SER A 399 18.20 13.58 11.33
C SER A 399 17.45 12.53 12.16
N ASP A 400 16.32 12.00 11.69
CA ASP A 400 15.47 11.04 12.45
C ASP A 400 14.58 10.11 11.57
N LEU A 401 14.54 10.26 10.23
CA LEU A 401 13.61 9.46 9.43
C LEU A 401 14.04 8.00 9.26
N GLU A 402 13.27 7.10 9.86
CA GLU A 402 13.47 5.66 9.76
C GLU A 402 12.64 5.04 8.63
N TRP A 403 11.36 5.39 8.54
CA TRP A 403 10.43 4.72 7.62
C TRP A 403 9.61 5.72 6.82
N ALA A 404 9.62 5.56 5.50
CA ALA A 404 8.77 6.32 4.59
C ALA A 404 7.86 5.40 3.79
N THR A 405 6.55 5.66 3.78
CA THR A 405 5.60 4.97 2.89
C THR A 405 5.05 5.90 1.83
N ILE A 406 5.28 5.58 0.56
CA ILE A 406 4.75 6.31 -0.60
C ILE A 406 3.60 5.48 -1.18
N ALA A 407 2.41 5.64 -0.63
CA ALA A 407 1.18 5.03 -1.13
C ALA A 407 0.70 5.75 -2.41
N ALA A 408 1.41 5.52 -3.51
CA ALA A 408 1.11 6.08 -4.83
C ALA A 408 1.65 5.17 -5.94
N CYS A 409 1.26 5.42 -7.19
CA CYS A 409 1.57 4.56 -8.33
C CYS A 409 3.07 4.46 -8.63
N GLY A 410 3.70 3.31 -8.38
CA GLY A 410 4.95 2.93 -9.03
C GLY A 410 6.32 3.42 -8.53
N PRO A 411 6.53 4.18 -7.42
CA PRO A 411 7.89 4.56 -7.00
C PRO A 411 8.88 3.40 -6.93
N LEU A 412 8.40 2.20 -6.59
CA LEU A 412 9.19 0.97 -6.50
C LEU A 412 9.07 0.06 -7.73
N GLN A 413 8.74 0.59 -8.91
CA GLN A 413 8.76 -0.14 -10.17
C GLN A 413 10.17 -0.68 -10.46
N ASP A 414 10.23 -1.89 -11.03
CA ASP A 414 11.47 -2.59 -11.39
C ASP A 414 11.25 -3.53 -12.59
N ASP A 415 12.30 -3.75 -13.39
CA ASP A 415 12.29 -4.66 -14.54
C ASP A 415 11.99 -6.12 -14.15
N LEU A 416 12.20 -6.50 -12.89
CA LEU A 416 11.79 -7.79 -12.35
C LEU A 416 10.27 -7.98 -12.32
N LEU A 417 9.50 -6.89 -12.22
CA LEU A 417 8.04 -6.92 -12.12
C LEU A 417 7.38 -6.74 -13.49
N ALA A 418 7.89 -5.78 -14.27
CA ALA A 418 7.41 -5.48 -15.60
C ALA A 418 8.51 -4.82 -16.43
N SER A 419 8.61 -5.21 -17.71
CA SER A 419 9.60 -4.67 -18.64
C SER A 419 9.51 -3.14 -18.73
N GLY A 420 10.63 -2.46 -18.56
CA GLY A 420 10.71 -1.00 -18.59
C GLY A 420 10.54 -0.35 -17.21
N GLY A 421 10.42 -1.14 -16.14
CA GLY A 421 10.41 -0.68 -14.76
C GLY A 421 11.79 -0.26 -14.23
N GLY A 422 12.88 -0.58 -14.92
CA GLY A 422 14.24 -0.17 -14.57
C GLY A 422 14.81 -0.85 -13.32
N ASP A 423 15.80 -0.22 -12.69
CA ASP A 423 16.43 -0.74 -11.46
C ASP A 423 16.13 0.17 -10.26
N VAL A 424 15.23 -0.29 -9.40
CA VAL A 424 14.80 0.44 -8.20
C VAL A 424 15.94 0.67 -7.20
N LEU A 425 16.88 -0.27 -7.07
CA LEU A 425 17.99 -0.21 -6.14
C LEU A 425 19.03 0.82 -6.59
N ALA A 426 19.13 1.09 -7.89
CA ALA A 426 19.93 2.21 -8.39
C ALA A 426 19.19 3.54 -8.28
N ARG A 427 17.87 3.52 -8.46
CA ARG A 427 17.05 4.72 -8.49
C ARG A 427 17.00 5.43 -7.14
N TRP A 428 16.77 4.67 -6.07
CA TRP A 428 16.57 5.22 -4.72
C TRP A 428 17.77 5.07 -3.80
N ASP A 429 18.93 4.63 -4.30
CA ASP A 429 20.17 4.48 -3.50
C ASP A 429 20.49 5.77 -2.71
N GLY A 430 20.40 6.93 -3.39
CA GLY A 430 20.69 8.24 -2.80
C GLY A 430 19.79 8.65 -1.64
N ALA A 431 18.57 8.09 -1.57
CA ALA A 431 17.61 8.41 -0.53
C ALA A 431 18.03 7.91 0.86
N PHE A 432 18.92 6.92 0.96
CA PHE A 432 19.20 6.23 2.22
C PHE A 432 20.46 6.78 2.92
N ASP A 433 20.32 7.93 3.59
CA ASP A 433 21.37 8.54 4.42
C ASP A 433 21.17 8.28 5.93
N GLY A 434 20.77 7.05 6.26
CA GLY A 434 20.37 6.66 7.60
C GLY A 434 18.94 6.12 7.65
N MET A 435 18.12 6.39 6.62
CA MET A 435 16.77 5.83 6.56
C MET A 435 16.82 4.30 6.56
N HIS A 436 15.85 3.66 7.21
CA HIS A 436 15.77 2.21 7.28
C HIS A 436 15.03 1.66 6.06
N ILE A 437 13.81 2.12 5.80
CA ILE A 437 12.90 1.47 4.83
C ILE A 437 12.09 2.50 4.03
N LEU A 438 12.18 2.39 2.69
CA LEU A 438 11.27 3.04 1.75
C LEU A 438 10.22 2.04 1.25
N MET A 439 8.97 2.26 1.60
CA MET A 439 7.82 1.48 1.20
C MET A 439 7.02 2.19 0.09
N GLY A 440 6.38 1.41 -0.77
CA GLY A 440 5.52 1.96 -1.81
C GLY A 440 4.95 0.87 -2.72
N TYR A 441 4.59 1.25 -3.94
CA TYR A 441 4.09 0.32 -4.96
C TYR A 441 5.03 0.21 -6.15
N GLY A 442 5.05 -0.98 -6.76
CA GLY A 442 5.69 -1.26 -8.05
C GLY A 442 4.71 -1.27 -9.23
N ALA A 443 3.51 -0.71 -9.05
CA ALA A 443 2.42 -0.72 -10.04
C ALA A 443 1.46 0.47 -9.86
N ILE A 444 0.52 0.63 -10.79
CA ILE A 444 -0.63 1.53 -10.64
C ILE A 444 -1.61 0.96 -9.61
N THR A 445 -2.11 1.81 -8.72
CA THR A 445 -3.06 1.46 -7.65
C THR A 445 -4.36 2.23 -7.72
N PHE A 446 -5.35 1.82 -6.92
CA PHE A 446 -6.63 2.49 -6.76
C PHE A 446 -6.57 3.50 -5.61
N ASP A 447 -7.27 4.62 -5.78
CA ASP A 447 -7.54 5.56 -4.69
C ASP A 447 -8.40 4.88 -3.60
N ASN A 448 -8.06 5.13 -2.33
CA ASN A 448 -8.74 4.52 -1.18
C ASN A 448 -8.51 5.36 0.09
N THR A 449 -9.20 4.99 1.15
CA THR A 449 -9.27 5.74 2.41
C THR A 449 -8.52 5.08 3.59
N ASP A 450 -7.91 3.91 3.41
CA ASP A 450 -7.63 3.01 4.53
C ASP A 450 -6.17 2.60 4.72
N GLU A 451 -5.29 2.79 3.72
CA GLU A 451 -3.90 2.33 3.78
C GLU A 451 -3.14 2.85 5.02
N GLY A 452 -3.16 4.16 5.26
CA GLY A 452 -2.46 4.79 6.37
C GLY A 452 -2.94 4.28 7.74
N ARG A 453 -4.27 4.13 7.90
CA ARG A 453 -4.88 3.57 9.12
C ARG A 453 -4.42 2.12 9.33
N LYS A 454 -4.56 1.27 8.31
CA LYS A 454 -4.27 -0.16 8.42
C LYS A 454 -2.79 -0.45 8.65
N LEU A 455 -1.90 0.29 7.98
CA LEU A 455 -0.46 0.24 8.19
C LEU A 455 -0.13 0.50 9.66
N ALA A 456 -0.60 1.62 10.21
CA ALA A 456 -0.38 1.98 11.59
C ALA A 456 -0.99 0.95 12.57
N GLN A 457 -2.17 0.42 12.28
CA GLN A 457 -2.79 -0.61 13.11
C GLN A 457 -1.98 -1.90 13.18
N TYR A 458 -1.45 -2.38 12.06
CA TYR A 458 -0.64 -3.60 12.03
C TYR A 458 0.73 -3.41 12.69
N ALA A 459 1.37 -2.26 12.48
CA ALA A 459 2.63 -1.93 13.13
C ALA A 459 2.45 -1.87 14.66
N LYS A 460 1.41 -1.20 15.15
CA LYS A 460 1.04 -1.17 16.59
C LYS A 460 0.60 -2.53 17.13
N GLY A 461 0.14 -3.42 16.26
CA GLY A 461 -0.18 -4.80 16.57
C GLY A 461 1.05 -5.68 16.80
N GLY A 462 2.26 -5.12 16.64
CA GLY A 462 3.54 -5.82 16.78
C GLY A 462 3.98 -6.56 15.52
N SER A 463 3.40 -6.24 14.36
CA SER A 463 3.94 -6.71 13.07
C SER A 463 5.16 -5.88 12.69
N THR A 464 6.08 -6.45 11.91
CA THR A 464 7.17 -5.66 11.32
C THR A 464 6.60 -4.57 10.40
N ILE A 465 7.36 -3.50 10.17
CA ILE A 465 6.95 -2.39 9.31
C ILE A 465 6.65 -2.89 7.88
N ILE A 466 7.51 -3.77 7.33
CA ILE A 466 7.32 -4.37 6.01
C ILE A 466 6.07 -5.24 5.97
N ASP A 467 5.89 -6.15 6.93
CA ASP A 467 4.71 -7.03 6.97
C ASP A 467 3.41 -6.23 7.11
N SER A 468 3.45 -5.15 7.91
CA SER A 468 2.32 -4.24 8.10
C SER A 468 1.91 -3.57 6.79
N TRP A 469 2.88 -3.11 6.00
CA TRP A 469 2.62 -2.51 4.70
C TRP A 469 2.12 -3.53 3.68
N PHE A 470 2.78 -4.70 3.61
CA PHE A 470 2.41 -5.73 2.64
C PHE A 470 1.01 -6.27 2.89
N ARG A 471 0.66 -6.54 4.15
CA ARG A 471 -0.69 -6.95 4.52
C ARG A 471 -1.71 -5.86 4.21
N THR A 472 -1.40 -4.61 4.54
CA THR A 472 -2.27 -3.46 4.27
C THR A 472 -2.63 -3.36 2.78
N ALA A 473 -1.62 -3.39 1.92
CA ALA A 473 -1.83 -3.29 0.49
C ALA A 473 -2.62 -4.49 -0.05
N ARG A 474 -2.29 -5.70 0.38
CA ARG A 474 -2.97 -6.95 -0.02
C ARG A 474 -4.45 -7.03 0.39
N GLU A 475 -4.82 -6.43 1.52
CA GLU A 475 -6.22 -6.40 1.94
C GLU A 475 -7.03 -5.27 1.26
N ILE A 476 -6.37 -4.25 0.68
CA ILE A 476 -7.03 -3.05 0.16
C ILE A 476 -7.04 -2.99 -1.36
N GLN A 477 -5.90 -3.26 -1.99
CA GLN A 477 -5.72 -3.23 -3.43
C GLN A 477 -6.14 -4.57 -4.03
N PRO A 478 -6.76 -4.58 -5.23
CA PRO A 478 -6.95 -5.82 -5.98
C PRO A 478 -5.60 -6.32 -6.50
N ALA A 479 -5.50 -7.62 -6.79
CA ALA A 479 -4.29 -8.21 -7.35
C ALA A 479 -3.93 -7.68 -8.75
N THR A 480 -4.89 -7.09 -9.48
CA THR A 480 -4.68 -6.55 -10.83
C THR A 480 -5.30 -5.17 -11.02
N ASN A 481 -4.68 -4.36 -11.88
CA ASN A 481 -5.11 -2.99 -12.20
C ASN A 481 -5.57 -2.82 -13.67
N GLY A 482 -5.38 -3.86 -14.50
CA GLY A 482 -5.72 -3.85 -15.93
C GLY A 482 -4.77 -3.04 -16.83
N ALA A 483 -3.63 -2.57 -16.31
CA ALA A 483 -2.64 -1.82 -17.08
C ALA A 483 -1.70 -2.74 -17.88
N ALA A 484 -1.05 -2.17 -18.89
CA ALA A 484 0.02 -2.82 -19.65
C ALA A 484 1.41 -2.41 -19.12
N ALA A 485 2.47 -3.03 -19.61
CA ALA A 485 3.84 -2.57 -19.34
C ALA A 485 4.04 -1.10 -19.78
N PRO A 486 4.86 -0.31 -19.09
CA PRO A 486 5.77 -0.69 -17.99
C PRO A 486 5.09 -0.82 -16.62
N ASP A 487 3.82 -0.44 -16.49
CA ASP A 487 3.12 -0.48 -15.21
C ASP A 487 2.69 -1.89 -14.79
N GLY A 488 2.49 -2.77 -15.78
CA GLY A 488 2.13 -4.18 -15.60
C GLY A 488 0.68 -4.37 -15.11
N PRO A 489 0.06 -5.53 -15.41
CA PRO A 489 -1.32 -5.77 -15.03
C PRO A 489 -1.51 -6.12 -13.55
N ASN A 490 -0.45 -6.57 -12.88
CA ASN A 490 -0.48 -6.98 -11.48
C ASN A 490 -0.14 -5.80 -10.57
N VAL A 491 -0.82 -5.72 -9.43
CA VAL A 491 -0.50 -4.73 -8.39
C VAL A 491 0.55 -5.30 -7.46
N TRP A 492 1.67 -4.60 -7.36
CA TRP A 492 2.81 -4.98 -6.53
C TRP A 492 3.00 -3.99 -5.40
N VAL A 493 2.93 -4.46 -4.16
CA VAL A 493 3.39 -3.69 -2.99
C VAL A 493 4.87 -4.01 -2.75
N GLY A 494 5.67 -2.99 -2.45
CA GLY A 494 7.11 -3.12 -2.30
C GLY A 494 7.67 -2.43 -1.06
N ALA A 495 8.83 -2.91 -0.64
CA ALA A 495 9.68 -2.29 0.37
C ALA A 495 11.13 -2.40 -0.08
N MET A 496 11.85 -1.29 -0.04
CA MET A 496 13.29 -1.20 -0.23
C MET A 496 13.94 -0.81 1.08
N TRP A 497 15.08 -1.41 1.41
CA TRP A 497 15.84 -1.09 2.61
C TRP A 497 17.33 -1.25 2.36
N VAL A 498 18.13 -0.70 3.25
CA VAL A 498 19.58 -0.78 3.18
C VAL A 498 20.15 -1.36 4.47
N GLY A 499 21.36 -1.91 4.40
CA GLY A 499 22.03 -2.34 5.60
C GLY A 499 23.53 -2.51 5.45
N LYS A 500 24.14 -2.96 6.53
CA LYS A 500 25.59 -3.17 6.67
C LYS A 500 25.86 -4.31 7.65
N ASP A 501 27.12 -4.65 7.85
CA ASP A 501 27.46 -5.75 8.75
C ASP A 501 26.95 -5.46 10.17
N GLY A 502 26.09 -6.35 10.69
CA GLY A 502 25.47 -6.22 12.02
C GLY A 502 24.23 -5.32 12.08
N VAL A 503 23.78 -4.74 10.96
CA VAL A 503 22.60 -3.87 10.88
C VAL A 503 21.74 -4.27 9.69
N ASP A 504 20.52 -4.74 9.96
CA ASP A 504 19.53 -5.12 8.95
C ASP A 504 18.12 -4.73 9.43
N PRO A 505 17.53 -3.67 8.86
CA PRO A 505 16.21 -3.18 9.26
C PRO A 505 15.04 -4.01 8.72
N VAL A 506 15.27 -5.13 8.02
CA VAL A 506 14.18 -5.96 7.45
C VAL A 506 13.14 -6.42 8.47
N ASN A 507 13.53 -6.53 9.75
CA ASN A 507 12.67 -6.95 10.85
C ASN A 507 12.32 -5.79 11.81
N ASP A 508 12.44 -4.55 11.36
CA ASP A 508 12.02 -3.40 12.14
C ASP A 508 10.53 -3.45 12.48
N HIS A 509 10.23 -3.00 13.68
CA HIS A 509 8.89 -2.72 14.15
C HIS A 509 8.77 -1.21 14.38
N ALA A 510 7.56 -0.70 14.57
CA ALA A 510 7.44 0.67 15.07
C ALA A 510 8.00 0.77 16.49
N TRP A 511 8.54 1.95 16.85
CA TRP A 511 8.98 2.24 18.21
C TRP A 511 7.89 1.93 19.24
N ASP A 512 8.28 1.34 20.37
CA ASP A 512 7.43 0.75 21.43
C ASP A 512 6.67 -0.55 21.06
N TYR A 513 6.74 -1.02 19.81
CA TYR A 513 5.98 -2.20 19.34
C TYR A 513 6.86 -3.37 18.86
N GLY A 514 8.18 -3.26 19.00
CA GLY A 514 9.12 -4.35 18.77
C GLY A 514 10.56 -3.86 18.67
N SER A 515 11.41 -4.63 18.00
CA SER A 515 12.80 -4.26 17.76
C SER A 515 12.93 -3.30 16.58
N VAL A 516 13.82 -2.33 16.71
CA VAL A 516 14.28 -1.45 15.64
C VAL A 516 15.79 -1.65 15.50
N ALA A 517 16.29 -1.74 14.27
CA ALA A 517 17.72 -1.77 14.00
C ALA A 517 18.40 -0.46 14.42
N ASN A 518 19.73 -0.44 14.43
CA ASN A 518 20.45 0.83 14.48
C ASN A 518 20.50 1.44 13.08
N ASP A 519 20.75 2.73 12.99
CA ASP A 519 20.81 3.46 11.73
C ASP A 519 21.84 2.83 10.75
N PRO A 520 21.42 2.43 9.54
CA PRO A 520 22.27 1.85 8.51
C PRO A 520 23.12 2.91 7.79
N THR A 521 23.66 3.90 8.51
CA THR A 521 24.59 4.91 7.97
C THR A 521 25.74 4.26 7.20
N SER A 522 26.05 4.79 6.01
CA SER A 522 27.02 4.20 5.07
C SER A 522 26.72 2.72 4.74
N PRO A 523 25.56 2.43 4.13
CA PRO A 523 25.14 1.06 3.84
C PRO A 523 26.11 0.37 2.86
N THR A 524 26.28 -0.95 2.99
CA THR A 524 27.15 -1.76 2.12
C THR A 524 26.36 -2.69 1.19
N TRP A 525 25.04 -2.76 1.38
CA TRP A 525 24.13 -3.49 0.52
C TRP A 525 22.74 -2.85 0.55
N LEU A 526 21.98 -3.08 -0.52
CA LEU A 526 20.58 -2.65 -0.66
C LEU A 526 19.72 -3.85 -1.01
N ALA A 527 18.51 -3.90 -0.51
CA ALA A 527 17.55 -4.92 -0.84
C ALA A 527 16.18 -4.32 -1.14
N ALA A 528 15.42 -5.02 -1.97
CA ALA A 528 14.03 -4.70 -2.21
C ALA A 528 13.22 -5.98 -2.33
N MET A 529 12.00 -5.93 -1.84
CA MET A 529 11.05 -7.03 -1.86
C MET A 529 9.71 -6.51 -2.38
N TRP A 530 9.03 -7.32 -3.18
CA TRP A 530 7.68 -7.04 -3.66
C TRP A 530 6.81 -8.27 -3.51
N THR A 531 5.57 -8.10 -3.07
CA THR A 531 4.55 -9.15 -3.14
C THR A 531 3.39 -8.66 -4.00
N THR A 532 2.75 -9.59 -4.70
CA THR A 532 1.44 -9.32 -5.32
C THR A 532 0.46 -8.95 -4.21
N CYS A 533 -0.37 -7.93 -4.46
CA CYS A 533 -1.50 -7.58 -3.59
C CYS A 533 -2.54 -8.69 -3.65
#